data_AF-I3ZXP9-F1
#
_entry.id   AF-I3ZXP9-F1
#
_cell.length_a   1.000
_cell.length_b   1.000
_cell.length_c   1.000
_cell.angle_alpha   90.00
_cell.angle_beta   90.00
_cell.angle_gamma   90.00
#
_symmetry.space_group_name_H-M   'P 1'
#
loop_
_entity.id
_entity.type
_entity.pdbx_description
1 polymer ?
#
loop_
_entity_poly.entity_id
_entity_poly.type
_entity_poly.pdbx_seq_one_letter_code
_entity_poly.pdbx_strand_id
1 'polypeptide(L)'
;MILNIGEVRELYIASDKFGIFDENNLKDLDYNKWRDYVNASDLFTWFENTEDGQEILSKIDTIPDDFKESFLSLFDYTSCYRDWNDSKSIYNIGVIFHKELKRITISFEKKVTISDLKLFLEMANYLDALLLVDGTKIIDEKVIAELQM
;
A
#
# COMPACT_ATOMS: atom_id res chain seq x y z
N MET A 1 -21.20 -8.39 10.09
CA MET A 1 -20.72 -9.01 8.83
C MET A 1 -19.28 -9.39 9.08
N ILE A 2 -18.94 -10.69 8.99
CA ILE A 2 -17.61 -11.20 9.30
C ILE A 2 -16.69 -10.89 8.12
N LEU A 3 -15.51 -10.33 8.37
CA LEU A 3 -14.49 -10.08 7.34
C LEU A 3 -13.96 -11.43 6.84
N ASN A 4 -14.09 -11.72 5.53
CA ASN A 4 -13.45 -12.88 4.93
C ASN A 4 -12.05 -12.52 4.43
N ILE A 5 -11.04 -12.73 5.28
CA ILE A 5 -9.65 -12.35 4.99
C ILE A 5 -9.11 -12.97 3.68
N GLY A 6 -9.59 -14.15 3.29
CA GLY A 6 -9.15 -14.86 2.09
C GLY A 6 -9.60 -14.22 0.77
N GLU A 7 -10.57 -13.29 0.81
CA GLU A 7 -11.12 -12.58 -0.35
C GLU A 7 -10.62 -11.14 -0.45
N VAL A 8 -9.92 -10.64 0.57
CA VAL A 8 -9.33 -9.29 0.55
C VAL A 8 -8.27 -9.24 -0.54
N ARG A 9 -8.45 -8.30 -1.48
CA ARG A 9 -7.48 -8.00 -2.55
C ARG A 9 -6.73 -6.72 -2.31
N GLU A 10 -7.38 -5.78 -1.64
CA GLU A 10 -6.80 -4.48 -1.33
C GLU A 10 -7.16 -4.05 0.09
N LEU A 11 -6.23 -3.33 0.72
CA LEU A 11 -6.45 -2.56 1.92
C LEU A 11 -6.07 -1.10 1.64
N TYR A 12 -6.61 -0.21 2.45
CA TYR A 12 -6.30 1.21 2.37
C TYR A 12 -5.87 1.72 3.73
N ILE A 13 -4.88 2.61 3.76
CA ILE A 13 -4.57 3.42 4.93
C ILE A 13 -4.98 4.86 4.61
N ALA A 14 -5.88 5.42 5.42
CA ALA A 14 -6.41 6.77 5.21
C ALA A 14 -6.82 7.40 6.56
N SER A 15 -6.91 8.72 6.59
CA SER A 15 -7.24 9.48 7.80
C SER A 15 -8.69 9.31 8.26
N ASP A 16 -9.60 8.94 7.37
CA ASP A 16 -11.00 8.60 7.66
C ASP A 16 -11.53 7.59 6.63
N LYS A 17 -12.76 7.11 6.82
CA LYS A 17 -13.48 6.31 5.84
C LYS A 17 -13.80 7.15 4.61
N PHE A 18 -13.82 6.50 3.45
CA PHE A 18 -14.15 7.13 2.18
C PHE A 18 -14.99 6.20 1.31
N GLY A 19 -15.78 6.79 0.41
CA GLY A 19 -16.34 6.05 -0.71
C GLY A 19 -15.33 6.04 -1.84
N ILE A 20 -15.21 4.93 -2.58
CA ILE A 20 -14.30 4.85 -3.74
C ILE A 20 -14.60 5.96 -4.78
N PHE A 21 -15.81 6.51 -4.77
CA PHE A 21 -16.24 7.60 -5.66
C PHE A 21 -16.37 8.98 -4.97
N ASP A 22 -16.06 9.08 -3.67
CA ASP A 22 -16.18 10.33 -2.90
C ASP A 22 -15.07 10.41 -1.84
N GLU A 23 -13.96 11.03 -2.26
CA GLU A 23 -12.71 11.14 -1.50
C GLU A 23 -12.57 12.47 -0.74
N ASN A 24 -13.60 13.33 -0.79
CA ASN A 24 -13.52 14.74 -0.40
C ASN A 24 -13.23 14.99 1.10
N ASN A 25 -13.30 13.96 1.95
CA ASN A 25 -13.14 14.10 3.40
C ASN A 25 -11.75 13.66 3.91
N LEU A 26 -10.88 13.14 3.05
CA LEU A 26 -9.56 12.68 3.50
C LEU A 26 -8.61 13.84 3.77
N LYS A 27 -7.93 13.77 4.91
CA LYS A 27 -6.75 14.59 5.24
C LYS A 27 -5.50 13.92 4.69
N ASP A 28 -4.53 14.75 4.31
CA ASP A 28 -3.23 14.29 3.83
C ASP A 28 -2.53 13.46 4.91
N LEU A 29 -1.95 12.33 4.49
CA LEU A 29 -1.05 11.54 5.32
C LEU A 29 0.34 12.19 5.34
N ASP A 30 1.06 12.02 6.45
CA ASP A 30 2.43 12.52 6.56
C ASP A 30 3.38 11.66 5.72
N TYR A 31 3.79 12.22 4.57
CA TYR A 31 4.68 11.55 3.63
C TYR A 31 6.07 11.26 4.21
N ASN A 32 6.59 12.10 5.12
CA ASN A 32 7.89 11.85 5.73
C ASN A 32 7.78 10.70 6.73
N LYS A 33 6.72 10.65 7.55
CA LYS A 33 6.46 9.50 8.41
C LYS A 33 6.32 8.21 7.60
N TRP A 34 5.64 8.24 6.45
CA TRP A 34 5.55 7.10 5.54
C TRP A 34 6.93 6.60 5.12
N ARG A 35 7.79 7.50 4.63
CA ARG A 35 9.16 7.15 4.24
C ARG A 35 9.98 6.61 5.41
N ASP A 36 9.88 7.23 6.56
CA ASP A 36 10.59 6.80 7.77
C ASP A 36 10.17 5.39 8.19
N TYR A 37 8.87 5.07 8.15
CA TYR A 37 8.37 3.74 8.48
C TYR A 37 8.92 2.68 7.53
N VAL A 38 8.85 2.93 6.21
CA VAL A 38 9.32 1.97 5.20
C VAL A 38 10.85 1.81 5.28
N ASN A 39 11.59 2.90 5.47
CA ASN A 39 13.07 2.87 5.60
C ASN A 39 13.55 2.21 6.90
N ALA A 40 12.72 2.18 7.94
CA ALA A 40 13.08 1.53 9.22
C ALA A 40 13.01 -0.01 9.16
N SER A 41 12.56 -0.60 8.04
CA SER A 41 12.29 -2.02 7.92
C SER A 41 12.89 -2.63 6.64
N ASP A 42 13.65 -3.70 6.80
CA ASP A 42 14.18 -4.49 5.68
C ASP A 42 13.10 -5.34 4.98
N LEU A 43 11.84 -5.26 5.42
CA LEU A 43 10.72 -6.01 4.83
C LEU A 43 10.26 -5.44 3.49
N PHE A 44 10.63 -4.20 3.19
CA PHE A 44 10.16 -3.48 2.00
C PHE A 44 11.30 -3.16 1.05
N THR A 45 11.03 -3.31 -0.23
CA THR A 45 11.91 -2.87 -1.32
C THR A 45 11.23 -1.70 -2.04
N TRP A 46 11.85 -0.52 -2.04
CA TRP A 46 11.37 0.60 -2.85
C TRP A 46 11.32 0.23 -4.34
N PHE A 47 10.30 0.70 -5.05
CA PHE A 47 10.15 0.43 -6.49
C PHE A 47 11.39 0.86 -7.27
N GLU A 48 11.92 2.04 -6.97
CA GLU A 48 13.12 2.55 -7.62
C GLU A 48 14.36 1.66 -7.39
N ASN A 49 14.34 0.75 -6.40
CA ASN A 49 15.42 -0.21 -6.16
C ASN A 49 15.16 -1.59 -6.79
N THR A 50 14.04 -1.81 -7.47
CA THR A 50 13.78 -3.07 -8.20
C THR A 50 14.38 -3.03 -9.60
N GLU A 51 14.57 -4.21 -10.22
CA GLU A 51 15.01 -4.30 -11.61
C GLU A 51 14.03 -3.58 -12.55
N ASP A 52 12.72 -3.77 -12.36
CA ASP A 52 11.68 -3.09 -13.15
C ASP A 52 11.73 -1.56 -13.01
N GLY A 53 11.90 -1.06 -11.79
CA GLY A 53 11.99 0.39 -11.55
C GLY A 53 13.22 1.00 -12.21
N GLN A 54 14.37 0.32 -12.13
CA GLN A 54 15.60 0.74 -12.80
C GLN A 54 15.49 0.66 -14.33
N GLU A 55 14.84 -0.37 -14.85
CA GLU A 55 14.58 -0.49 -16.30
C GLU A 55 13.71 0.66 -16.79
N ILE A 56 12.62 0.98 -16.09
CA ILE A 56 11.73 2.08 -16.45
C ILE A 56 12.47 3.42 -16.39
N LEU A 57 13.25 3.70 -15.33
CA LEU A 57 14.05 4.93 -15.24
C LEU A 57 15.04 5.06 -16.40
N SER A 58 15.68 3.97 -16.81
CA SER A 58 16.64 3.98 -17.92
C SER A 58 16.00 4.33 -19.27
N LYS A 59 14.69 4.14 -19.39
CA LYS A 59 13.91 4.33 -20.62
C LYS A 59 12.89 5.46 -20.51
N ILE A 60 12.84 6.19 -19.40
CA ILE A 60 11.73 7.13 -19.09
C ILE A 60 11.55 8.23 -20.14
N ASP A 61 12.64 8.66 -20.79
CA ASP A 61 12.60 9.65 -21.86
C ASP A 61 12.15 9.10 -23.22
N THR A 62 12.03 7.77 -23.34
CA THR A 62 11.48 7.08 -24.52
C THR A 62 10.00 6.76 -24.37
N ILE A 63 9.45 6.88 -23.16
CA ILE A 63 8.04 6.62 -22.87
C ILE A 63 7.21 7.82 -23.34
N PRO A 64 6.10 7.62 -24.09
CA PRO A 64 5.23 8.72 -24.49
C PRO A 64 4.69 9.48 -23.28
N ASP A 65 4.57 10.81 -23.40
CA ASP A 65 4.19 11.70 -22.30
C ASP A 65 2.89 11.28 -21.60
N ASP A 66 1.89 10.83 -22.38
CA ASP A 66 0.60 10.34 -21.88
C ASP A 66 0.72 9.18 -20.87
N PHE A 67 1.81 8.41 -20.92
CA PHE A 67 2.10 7.31 -19.98
C PHE A 67 3.19 7.68 -18.97
N LYS A 68 4.05 8.66 -19.29
CA LYS A 68 5.21 9.04 -18.50
C LYS A 68 4.81 9.45 -17.08
N GLU A 69 3.75 10.24 -16.94
CA GLU A 69 3.25 10.66 -15.62
C GLU A 69 2.80 9.49 -14.75
N SER A 70 2.13 8.50 -15.35
CA SER A 70 1.71 7.28 -14.65
C SER A 70 2.90 6.52 -14.07
N PHE A 71 3.99 6.38 -14.84
CA PHE A 71 5.21 5.74 -14.34
C PHE A 71 5.91 6.59 -13.28
N LEU A 72 6.10 7.90 -13.54
CA LEU A 72 6.75 8.81 -12.60
C LEU A 72 6.04 8.85 -11.24
N SER A 73 4.72 8.68 -11.21
CA SER A 73 3.93 8.62 -9.98
C SER A 73 4.30 7.47 -9.04
N LEU A 74 5.01 6.44 -9.53
CA LEU A 74 5.47 5.31 -8.73
C LEU A 74 6.85 5.54 -8.09
N PHE A 75 7.60 6.54 -8.55
CA PHE A 75 8.94 6.88 -8.07
C PHE A 75 8.90 7.90 -6.91
N ASP A 76 10.08 8.37 -6.49
CA ASP A 76 10.22 9.30 -5.36
C ASP A 76 9.64 8.68 -4.09
N TYR A 77 10.09 7.48 -3.71
CA TYR A 77 9.68 6.78 -2.49
C TYR A 77 8.15 6.69 -2.29
N THR A 78 7.42 6.63 -3.40
CA THR A 78 5.95 6.57 -3.41
C THR A 78 5.47 5.13 -3.34
N SER A 79 6.13 4.23 -4.06
CA SER A 79 5.77 2.82 -4.14
C SER A 79 6.86 1.93 -3.56
N CYS A 80 6.46 0.95 -2.75
CA CYS A 80 7.33 -0.13 -2.30
C CYS A 80 6.63 -1.49 -2.40
N TYR A 81 7.43 -2.54 -2.35
CA TYR A 81 6.97 -3.92 -2.48
C TYR A 81 7.52 -4.78 -1.37
N ARG A 82 6.87 -5.92 -1.12
CA ARG A 82 7.36 -6.93 -0.19
C ARG A 82 6.93 -8.32 -0.61
N ASP A 83 7.51 -9.31 0.07
CA ASP A 83 7.18 -10.72 -0.10
C ASP A 83 7.42 -11.20 -1.54
N TRP A 84 8.70 -11.16 -1.96
CA TRP A 84 9.13 -11.65 -3.27
C TRP A 84 8.82 -13.14 -3.45
N ASN A 85 8.33 -13.48 -4.63
CA ASN A 85 7.97 -14.84 -5.02
C ASN A 85 8.85 -15.31 -6.17
N ASP A 86 9.87 -16.11 -5.86
CA ASP A 86 10.81 -16.63 -6.86
C ASP A 86 10.12 -17.39 -8.00
N SER A 87 9.10 -18.18 -7.68
CA SER A 87 8.42 -19.03 -8.67
C SER A 87 7.66 -18.24 -9.74
N LYS A 88 7.22 -17.03 -9.39
CA LYS A 88 6.49 -16.13 -10.29
C LYS A 88 7.33 -14.95 -10.74
N SER A 89 8.48 -14.72 -10.11
CA SER A 89 9.32 -13.53 -10.28
C SER A 89 8.53 -12.23 -10.10
N ILE A 90 7.69 -12.17 -9.07
CA ILE A 90 6.92 -10.98 -8.70
C ILE A 90 6.96 -10.77 -7.18
N TYR A 91 6.69 -9.53 -6.75
CA TYR A 91 6.33 -9.28 -5.36
C TYR A 91 4.86 -9.60 -5.10
N ASN A 92 4.56 -10.30 -4.01
CA ASN A 92 3.18 -10.66 -3.68
C ASN A 92 2.37 -9.49 -3.09
N ILE A 93 3.03 -8.42 -2.64
CA ILE A 93 2.38 -7.25 -2.04
C ILE A 93 3.01 -5.97 -2.60
N GLY A 94 2.17 -5.07 -3.10
CA GLY A 94 2.55 -3.69 -3.44
C GLY A 94 1.89 -2.70 -2.48
N VAL A 95 2.61 -1.63 -2.15
CA VAL A 95 2.15 -0.55 -1.27
C VAL A 95 2.47 0.78 -1.91
N ILE A 96 1.45 1.61 -2.16
CA ILE A 96 1.58 2.84 -2.93
C ILE A 96 0.98 4.01 -2.14
N PHE A 97 1.77 5.06 -1.92
CA PHE A 97 1.34 6.31 -1.29
C PHE A 97 0.72 7.25 -2.35
N HIS A 98 -0.60 7.38 -2.39
CA HIS A 98 -1.24 8.29 -3.33
C HIS A 98 -1.39 9.68 -2.71
N LYS A 99 -0.50 10.62 -3.06
CA LYS A 99 -0.58 12.03 -2.62
C LYS A 99 -1.93 12.65 -3.00
N GLU A 100 -2.36 12.49 -4.25
CA GLU A 100 -3.60 13.05 -4.78
C GLU A 100 -4.86 12.45 -4.14
N LEU A 101 -4.84 11.13 -3.88
CA LEU A 101 -5.97 10.42 -3.27
C LEU A 101 -5.90 10.40 -1.74
N LYS A 102 -4.86 11.02 -1.16
CA LYS A 102 -4.63 11.18 0.29
C LYS A 102 -4.72 9.87 1.08
N ARG A 103 -4.26 8.79 0.47
CA ARG A 103 -4.32 7.43 1.03
C ARG A 103 -3.15 6.59 0.56
N ILE A 104 -2.88 5.52 1.30
CA ILE A 104 -2.01 4.45 0.84
C ILE A 104 -2.88 3.27 0.39
N THR A 105 -2.57 2.70 -0.77
CA THR A 105 -3.20 1.47 -1.27
C THR A 105 -2.23 0.31 -1.04
N ILE A 106 -2.73 -0.81 -0.53
CA ILE A 106 -1.98 -2.05 -0.34
C ILE A 106 -2.68 -3.14 -1.17
N SER A 107 -2.02 -3.66 -2.20
CA SER A 107 -2.58 -4.67 -3.10
C SER A 107 -1.91 -6.03 -2.89
N PHE A 108 -2.68 -7.11 -2.99
CA PHE A 108 -2.23 -8.47 -2.68
C PHE A 108 -2.40 -9.44 -3.86
N GLU A 109 -1.28 -10.01 -4.32
CA GLU A 109 -1.21 -11.13 -5.29
C GLU A 109 -1.19 -12.52 -4.61
N LYS A 110 -1.35 -12.52 -3.29
CA LYS A 110 -1.52 -13.71 -2.43
C LYS A 110 -2.75 -13.59 -1.54
N LYS A 111 -3.07 -14.66 -0.82
CA LYS A 111 -4.06 -14.58 0.26
C LYS A 111 -3.49 -13.74 1.41
N VAL A 112 -4.29 -12.79 1.90
CA VAL A 112 -3.94 -11.97 3.06
C VAL A 112 -3.85 -12.85 4.30
N THR A 113 -2.82 -12.63 5.11
CA THR A 113 -2.64 -13.32 6.39
C THR A 113 -2.88 -12.38 7.56
N ILE A 114 -3.10 -12.95 8.75
CA ILE A 114 -3.23 -12.18 9.99
C ILE A 114 -1.95 -11.36 10.28
N SER A 115 -0.78 -11.90 9.94
CA SER A 115 0.48 -11.18 10.08
C SER A 115 0.57 -9.98 9.14
N ASP A 116 0.02 -10.07 7.92
CA ASP A 116 -0.07 -8.93 7.01
C ASP A 116 -0.98 -7.84 7.60
N LEU A 117 -2.15 -8.21 8.15
CA LEU A 117 -3.05 -7.25 8.79
C LEU A 117 -2.39 -6.54 9.98
N LYS A 118 -1.65 -7.28 10.82
CA LYS A 118 -0.94 -6.71 11.97
C LYS A 118 0.12 -5.70 11.53
N LEU A 119 0.91 -6.03 10.50
CA LEU A 119 1.93 -5.13 9.97
C LEU A 119 1.30 -3.85 9.43
N PHE A 120 0.24 -3.96 8.63
CA PHE A 120 -0.39 -2.77 8.04
C PHE A 120 -1.22 -1.96 9.05
N LEU A 121 -1.71 -2.59 10.12
CA LEU A 121 -2.31 -1.87 11.25
C LEU A 121 -1.25 -1.08 12.02
N GLU A 122 -0.07 -1.67 12.25
CA GLU A 122 1.05 -0.96 12.86
C GLU A 122 1.47 0.26 12.03
N MET A 123 1.60 0.09 10.72
CA MET A 123 1.87 1.19 9.79
C MET A 123 0.79 2.28 9.84
N ALA A 124 -0.49 1.90 9.83
CA ALA A 124 -1.60 2.85 9.92
C ALA A 124 -1.54 3.64 11.24
N ASN A 125 -1.28 2.95 12.36
CA ASN A 125 -1.14 3.58 13.67
C ASN A 125 0.06 4.55 13.72
N TYR A 126 1.21 4.19 13.13
CA TYR A 126 2.38 5.08 13.05
C TYR A 126 2.07 6.38 12.29
N LEU A 127 1.20 6.29 11.29
CA LEU A 127 0.74 7.40 10.46
C LEU A 127 -0.46 8.16 11.05
N ASP A 128 -0.90 7.83 12.25
CA ASP A 128 -2.12 8.39 12.88
C ASP A 128 -3.37 8.22 11.98
N ALA A 129 -3.51 7.05 11.34
CA ALA A 129 -4.51 6.74 10.32
C ALA A 129 -5.29 5.44 10.60
N LEU A 130 -6.32 5.16 9.78
CA LEU A 130 -7.12 3.96 9.82
C LEU A 130 -6.63 2.93 8.81
N LEU A 131 -6.65 1.64 9.16
CA LEU A 131 -6.57 0.54 8.20
C LEU A 131 -7.98 0.12 7.77
N LEU A 132 -8.22 0.07 6.45
CA LEU A 132 -9.56 -0.05 5.87
C LEU A 132 -9.65 -1.16 4.83
N VAL A 133 -10.80 -1.85 4.79
CA VAL A 133 -11.25 -2.69 3.66
C VAL A 133 -12.36 -1.94 2.93
N ASP A 134 -12.32 -1.96 1.59
CA ASP A 134 -13.31 -1.30 0.72
C ASP A 134 -13.48 0.21 1.06
N GLY A 135 -12.46 0.85 1.62
CA GLY A 135 -12.47 2.24 2.11
C GLY A 135 -13.38 2.53 3.31
N THR A 136 -14.13 1.55 3.83
CA THR A 136 -15.23 1.82 4.78
C THR A 136 -15.19 0.99 6.06
N LYS A 137 -14.66 -0.24 6.01
CA LYS A 137 -14.59 -1.14 7.17
C LYS A 137 -13.24 -0.99 7.85
N ILE A 138 -13.23 -0.57 9.11
CA ILE A 138 -12.00 -0.44 9.90
C ILE A 138 -11.53 -1.84 10.32
N ILE A 139 -10.23 -2.10 10.16
CA ILE A 139 -9.53 -3.21 10.78
C ILE A 139 -8.76 -2.64 11.97
N ASP A 140 -9.14 -3.03 13.17
CA ASP A 140 -8.46 -2.70 14.43
C ASP A 140 -7.98 -3.98 15.14
N GLU A 141 -7.39 -3.87 16.33
CA GLU A 141 -6.92 -5.04 17.07
C GLU A 141 -8.04 -6.02 17.41
N LYS A 142 -9.27 -5.52 17.61
CA LYS A 142 -10.43 -6.34 17.94
C LYS A 142 -10.84 -7.19 16.74
N VAL A 143 -10.94 -6.59 15.54
CA VAL A 143 -11.23 -7.31 14.30
C VAL A 143 -10.17 -8.39 14.05
N ILE A 144 -8.89 -8.06 14.24
CA ILE A 144 -7.80 -9.03 14.08
C ILE A 144 -7.92 -10.17 15.11
N ALA A 145 -8.23 -9.88 16.36
CA ALA A 145 -8.40 -10.90 17.39
C ALA A 145 -9.57 -11.85 17.09
N GLU A 146 -10.69 -11.33 16.58
CA GLU A 146 -11.85 -12.12 16.16
C GLU A 146 -11.52 -13.07 15.00
N LEU A 147 -10.59 -12.70 14.11
CA LEU A 147 -10.13 -13.56 13.01
C LEU A 147 -9.17 -14.68 13.45
N GLN A 148 -8.62 -14.60 14.67
CA GLN A 148 -7.75 -15.63 15.23
C GLN A 148 -8.50 -16.73 15.98
N MET A 149 -9.81 -16.52 16.24
CA MET A 149 -10.70 -17.47 16.94
C MET A 149 -11.27 -18.51 15.97
#